data_AF-A0A817A2V8-F1
#
_entry.id   AF-A0A817A2V8-F1
#
_cell.length_a   1.000
_cell.length_b   1.000
_cell.length_c   1.000
_cell.angle_alpha   90.00
_cell.angle_beta   90.00
_cell.angle_gamma   90.00
#
_symmetry.space_group_name_H-M   'P 1'
#
loop_
_entity.id
_entity.type
_entity.pdbx_description
1 polymer ?
#
loop_
_entity_poly.entity_id
_entity_poly.type
_entity_poly.pdbx_seq_one_letter_code
_entity_poly.pdbx_strand_id
1 'polypeptide(L)'
;MADLCKRVHSMLGQNNNLKNNDIVKHFVQEGFKRRTIYGIMKRYEIGLPVEDLPRSGRPTSFKGKSLRCLQNAAANRIGVSQRKLGKTFGVAESTIHYSLNKIG
;
A
#
# COMPACT_ATOMS: atom_id res chain seq x y z
N MET A 1 0.42 15.75 -1.62
CA MET A 1 -0.51 14.99 -2.50
C MET A 1 -1.76 14.55 -1.76
N ALA A 2 -1.65 13.96 -0.57
CA ALA A 2 -2.83 13.59 0.24
C ALA A 2 -3.82 14.75 0.50
N ASP A 3 -3.30 15.96 0.73
CA ASP A 3 -4.13 17.16 0.92
C ASP A 3 -4.94 17.57 -0.33
N LEU A 4 -4.33 17.47 -1.52
CA LEU A 4 -5.00 17.76 -2.79
C LEU A 4 -6.17 16.79 -3.06
N CYS A 5 -5.98 15.49 -2.81
CA CYS A 5 -7.05 14.51 -3.01
C CYS A 5 -8.26 14.81 -2.11
N LYS A 6 -8.03 15.18 -0.84
CA LYS A 6 -9.08 15.57 0.10
C LYS A 6 -9.86 16.78 -0.38
N ARG A 7 -9.14 17.82 -0.83
CA ARG A 7 -9.75 19.07 -1.34
C ARG A 7 -10.61 18.82 -2.58
N VAL A 8 -10.12 18.04 -3.53
CA VAL A 8 -10.88 17.66 -4.75
C VAL A 8 -12.12 16.82 -4.39
N HIS A 9 -11.98 15.80 -3.53
CA HIS A 9 -13.12 14.98 -3.08
C HIS A 9 -14.17 15.81 -2.33
N SER A 10 -13.75 16.76 -1.49
CA SER A 10 -14.68 17.66 -0.79
C SER A 10 -15.47 18.53 -1.78
N MET A 11 -14.80 19.10 -2.80
CA MET A 11 -15.49 19.88 -3.84
C MET A 11 -16.47 19.04 -4.67
N LEU A 12 -16.14 17.77 -4.95
CA LEU A 12 -17.01 16.85 -5.67
C LEU A 12 -18.19 16.36 -4.83
N GLY A 13 -18.01 16.17 -3.52
CA GLY A 13 -19.04 15.69 -2.60
C GLY A 13 -20.03 16.77 -2.15
N GLN A 14 -19.62 18.05 -2.15
CA GLN A 14 -20.45 19.15 -1.66
C GLN A 14 -21.31 19.83 -2.75
N ASN A 15 -21.01 19.66 -4.05
CA ASN A 15 -21.62 20.47 -5.09
C ASN A 15 -22.10 19.66 -6.30
N ASN A 16 -23.40 19.34 -6.34
CA ASN A 16 -24.05 18.71 -7.51
C ASN A 16 -24.11 19.62 -8.75
N ASN A 17 -23.86 20.93 -8.60
CA ASN A 17 -23.98 21.91 -9.69
C ASN A 17 -22.64 22.37 -10.29
N LEU A 18 -21.49 21.98 -9.71
CA LEU A 18 -20.20 22.36 -10.27
C LEU A 18 -19.84 21.43 -11.42
N LYS A 19 -19.57 22.02 -12.60
CA LYS A 19 -19.04 21.26 -13.73
C LYS A 19 -17.61 20.83 -13.41
N ASN A 20 -17.28 19.60 -13.77
CA ASN A 20 -15.92 19.04 -13.63
C ASN A 20 -14.82 19.96 -14.18
N ASN A 21 -15.12 20.69 -15.25
CA ASN A 21 -14.18 21.63 -15.87
C ASN A 21 -13.85 22.83 -14.97
N ASP A 22 -14.78 23.31 -14.16
CA ASP A 22 -14.57 24.46 -13.30
C ASP A 22 -13.72 24.09 -12.07
N ILE A 23 -13.94 22.88 -11.54
CA ILE A 23 -13.06 22.29 -10.51
C ILE A 23 -11.62 22.18 -11.03
N VAL A 24 -11.44 21.64 -12.25
CA VAL A 24 -10.11 21.53 -12.85
C VAL A 24 -9.47 22.89 -13.07
N LYS A 25 -10.23 23.91 -13.54
CA LYS A 25 -9.70 25.27 -13.73
C LYS A 25 -9.18 25.87 -12.42
N HIS A 26 -9.95 25.77 -11.34
CA HIS A 26 -9.57 26.29 -10.02
C HIS A 26 -8.20 25.77 -9.58
N PHE A 27 -8.03 24.45 -9.56
CA PHE A 27 -6.77 23.84 -9.11
C PHE A 27 -5.63 23.99 -10.14
N VAL A 28 -5.92 24.19 -11.42
CA VAL A 28 -4.89 24.56 -12.40
C VAL A 28 -4.37 25.97 -12.13
N GLN A 29 -5.23 26.91 -11.74
CA GLN A 29 -4.83 28.25 -11.31
C GLN A 29 -3.98 28.20 -10.04
N GLU A 30 -4.24 27.25 -9.14
CA GLU A 30 -3.37 26.96 -7.98
C GLU A 30 -2.03 26.28 -8.35
N GLY A 31 -1.79 25.96 -9.61
CA GLY A 31 -0.54 25.38 -10.11
C GLY A 31 -0.51 23.86 -10.22
N PHE A 32 -1.63 23.16 -10.03
CA PHE A 32 -1.69 21.71 -10.19
C PHE A 32 -1.86 21.27 -11.65
N LYS A 33 -1.21 20.16 -12.02
CA LYS A 33 -1.30 19.60 -13.37
C LYS A 33 -2.69 18.99 -13.61
N ARG A 34 -3.35 19.35 -14.73
CA ARG A 34 -4.66 18.82 -15.16
C ARG A 34 -4.75 17.29 -15.05
N ARG A 35 -3.72 16.58 -15.52
CA ARG A 35 -3.66 15.11 -15.51
C ARG A 35 -3.83 14.53 -14.10
N THR A 36 -3.23 15.17 -13.10
CA THR A 36 -3.32 14.73 -11.70
C THR A 36 -4.76 14.85 -11.20
N ILE A 37 -5.42 15.97 -11.51
CA ILE A 37 -6.78 16.24 -11.05
C ILE A 37 -7.78 15.28 -11.69
N TYR A 38 -7.74 15.12 -13.01
CA TYR A 38 -8.59 14.13 -13.69
C TYR A 38 -8.33 12.71 -13.16
N GLY A 39 -7.09 12.38 -12.81
CA GLY A 39 -6.76 11.13 -12.14
C GLY A 39 -7.41 10.98 -10.77
N ILE A 40 -7.52 12.05 -9.98
CA ILE A 40 -8.22 12.06 -8.70
C ILE A 40 -9.73 11.92 -8.92
N MET A 41 -10.31 12.72 -9.82
CA MET A 41 -11.74 12.67 -10.13
C MET A 41 -12.19 11.28 -10.59
N LYS A 42 -11.41 10.63 -11.47
CA LYS A 42 -11.68 9.26 -11.90
C LYS A 42 -11.62 8.25 -10.76
N ARG A 43 -10.70 8.43 -9.79
CA ARG A 43 -10.63 7.57 -8.60
C ARG A 43 -11.86 7.78 -7.70
N TYR A 44 -12.34 9.01 -7.56
CA TYR A 44 -13.58 9.33 -6.86
C TYR A 44 -14.80 8.66 -7.50
N GLU A 45 -14.93 8.72 -8.83
CA GLU A 45 -16.03 8.06 -9.57
C GLU A 45 -16.07 6.54 -9.36
N ILE A 46 -14.90 5.90 -9.21
CA ILE A 46 -14.76 4.45 -8.96
C ILE A 46 -14.97 4.12 -7.47
N GLY A 47 -15.15 5.12 -6.59
CA GLY A 47 -15.34 4.93 -5.16
C GLY A 47 -14.05 4.56 -4.41
N LEU A 48 -12.89 4.88 -4.97
CA LEU A 48 -11.62 4.65 -4.27
C LEU A 48 -11.42 5.66 -3.13
N PRO A 49 -10.81 5.22 -2.02
CA PRO A 49 -10.52 6.09 -0.88
C PRO A 49 -9.56 7.22 -1.25
N VAL A 50 -9.63 8.29 -0.46
CA VAL A 50 -8.74 9.45 -0.59
C VAL A 50 -7.31 9.09 -0.16
N GLU A 51 -7.20 8.15 0.76
CA GLU A 51 -5.94 7.68 1.32
C GLU A 51 -5.09 6.99 0.25
N ASP A 52 -3.79 7.28 0.27
CA ASP A 52 -2.83 6.57 -0.56
C ASP A 52 -2.74 5.12 -0.07
N LEU A 53 -3.26 4.19 -0.88
CA LEU A 53 -3.16 2.77 -0.61
C LEU A 53 -1.68 2.34 -0.67
N PRO A 54 -1.26 1.43 0.23
CA PRO A 54 0.08 0.90 0.19
C PRO A 54 0.33 0.24 -1.17
N ARG A 55 1.45 0.60 -1.80
CA ARG A 55 1.85 0.03 -3.10
C ARG A 55 1.92 -1.49 -2.96
N SER A 56 1.41 -2.21 -3.95
CA SER A 56 1.44 -3.68 -4.06
C SER A 56 2.84 -4.22 -4.39
N GLY A 57 3.87 -3.71 -3.70
CA GLY A 57 5.24 -4.20 -3.82
C GLY A 57 5.35 -5.68 -3.46
N ARG A 58 6.48 -6.28 -3.81
CA ARG A 58 6.78 -7.68 -3.48
C ARG A 58 6.61 -7.92 -1.97
N PRO A 59 5.91 -8.97 -1.54
CA PRO A 59 5.81 -9.31 -0.12
C PRO A 59 7.22 -9.49 0.46
N THR A 60 7.62 -8.60 1.37
CA THR A 60 8.95 -8.62 2.01
C THR A 60 8.98 -9.46 3.28
N SER A 61 7.84 -9.97 3.72
CA SER A 61 7.74 -10.80 4.92
C SER A 61 6.70 -11.91 4.77
N PHE A 62 6.90 -12.99 5.51
CA PHE A 62 5.83 -13.94 5.80
C PHE A 62 4.66 -13.22 6.49
N LYS A 63 3.43 -13.63 6.19
CA LYS A 63 2.21 -13.10 6.81
C LYS A 63 1.32 -14.23 7.31
N GLY A 64 0.63 -13.99 8.42
CA GLY A 64 -0.38 -14.88 8.98
C GLY A 64 0.14 -16.30 9.23
N LYS A 65 -0.49 -17.29 8.60
CA LYS A 65 -0.21 -18.72 8.79
C LYS A 65 1.24 -19.09 8.48
N SER A 66 1.81 -18.51 7.43
CA SER A 66 3.19 -18.79 7.01
C SER A 66 4.23 -18.36 8.06
N LEU A 67 3.98 -17.24 8.74
CA LEU A 67 4.82 -16.72 9.81
C LEU A 67 4.74 -17.61 11.06
N ARG A 68 3.54 -18.07 11.43
CA ARG A 68 3.35 -19.03 12.54
C ARG A 68 4.04 -20.37 12.25
N CYS A 69 3.95 -20.87 11.02
CA CYS A 69 4.67 -22.08 10.62
C CYS A 69 6.19 -21.90 10.71
N LEU A 70 6.72 -20.74 10.32
CA LEU A 70 8.15 -20.42 10.46
C LEU A 70 8.57 -20.35 11.93
N GLN A 71 7.80 -19.66 12.77
CA GLN A 71 8.06 -19.58 14.20
C GLN A 71 8.07 -20.97 14.85
N ASN A 72 7.10 -21.82 14.53
CA ASN A 72 7.07 -23.20 15.03
C ASN A 72 8.24 -24.03 14.50
N ALA A 73 8.65 -23.84 13.25
CA ALA A 73 9.80 -24.54 12.67
C ALA A 73 11.13 -24.11 13.32
N ALA A 74 11.24 -22.85 13.74
CA ALA A 74 12.40 -22.31 14.42
C ALA A 74 12.43 -22.63 15.93
N ALA A 75 11.27 -22.59 16.61
CA ALA A 75 11.15 -22.83 18.05
C ALA A 75 11.34 -24.31 18.42
N ASN A 76 10.88 -25.24 17.58
CA ASN A 76 10.86 -26.67 17.92
C ASN A 76 12.19 -27.40 17.68
N ARG A 77 13.27 -26.72 17.24
CA ARG A 77 14.52 -27.40 16.87
C ARG A 77 15.77 -26.60 17.22
N ILE A 78 16.44 -27.02 18.29
CA ILE A 78 17.84 -26.65 18.56
C ILE A 78 18.68 -27.11 17.36
N GLY A 79 19.35 -26.18 16.67
CA GLY A 79 20.33 -26.48 15.60
C GLY A 79 19.83 -26.44 14.14
N VAL A 80 18.63 -25.94 13.84
CA VAL A 80 18.22 -25.74 12.43
C VAL A 80 18.78 -24.44 11.88
N SER A 81 19.58 -24.53 10.81
CA SER A 81 20.12 -23.35 10.13
C SER A 81 19.04 -22.60 9.33
N GLN A 82 19.16 -21.27 9.29
CA GLN A 82 18.26 -20.40 8.51
C GLN A 82 18.27 -20.75 7.01
N ARG A 83 19.40 -21.24 6.48
CA ARG A 83 19.49 -21.78 5.11
C ARG A 83 18.61 -23.00 4.88
N LYS A 84 18.52 -23.91 5.86
CA LYS A 84 17.67 -25.10 5.76
C LYS A 84 16.19 -24.72 5.76
N LEU A 85 15.82 -23.76 6.61
CA LEU A 85 14.47 -23.18 6.60
C LEU A 85 14.17 -22.49 5.27
N GLY A 86 15.12 -21.73 4.70
CA GLY A 86 14.95 -21.09 3.40
C GLY A 86 14.58 -22.10 2.29
N LYS A 87 15.25 -23.25 2.26
CA LYS A 87 14.90 -24.34 1.32
C LYS A 87 13.48 -24.88 1.55
N THR A 88 13.06 -25.07 2.81
CA THR A 88 11.72 -25.58 3.15
C THR A 88 10.61 -24.59 2.80
N PHE A 89 10.84 -23.29 3.01
CA PHE A 89 9.88 -22.23 2.77
C PHE A 89 10.00 -21.60 1.37
N GLY A 90 10.91 -22.08 0.53
CA GLY A 90 11.11 -21.58 -0.84
C GLY A 90 11.60 -20.12 -0.90
N VAL A 91 12.35 -19.67 0.09
CA VAL A 91 12.85 -18.29 0.19
C VAL A 91 14.34 -18.23 0.47
N ALA A 92 14.95 -17.07 0.24
CA ALA A 92 16.33 -16.82 0.61
C ALA A 92 16.49 -16.84 2.14
N GLU A 93 17.69 -17.21 2.59
CA GLU A 93 18.09 -17.15 3.99
C GLU A 93 17.86 -15.76 4.59
N SER A 94 18.18 -14.70 3.85
CA SER A 94 17.98 -13.31 4.29
C SER A 94 16.51 -13.00 4.62
N THR A 95 15.56 -13.60 3.91
CA THR A 95 14.12 -13.46 4.18
C THR A 95 13.71 -14.18 5.46
N ILE A 96 14.30 -15.35 5.73
CA ILE A 96 14.12 -16.07 6.99
C ILE A 96 14.69 -15.26 8.15
N HIS A 97 15.93 -14.78 8.03
CA HIS A 97 16.61 -13.95 9.01
C HIS A 97 15.78 -12.72 9.38
N TYR A 98 15.40 -11.93 8.37
CA TYR A 98 14.57 -10.74 8.55
C TYR A 98 13.22 -11.06 9.22
N SER A 99 12.61 -12.18 8.87
CA SER A 99 11.32 -12.57 9.45
C SER A 99 11.46 -13.05 10.90
N LEU A 100 12.54 -13.76 11.24
CA LEU A 100 12.82 -14.20 12.61
C LEU A 100 13.12 -13.01 13.53
N ASN A 101 14.00 -12.09 13.12
CA ASN A 101 14.30 -10.86 13.89
C ASN A 101 13.07 -9.96 14.11
N LYS A 102 12.04 -10.10 13.27
CA LYS A 102 10.78 -9.35 13.43
C LYS A 102 9.82 -10.02 14.40
N ILE A 103 9.95 -11.33 14.62
CA ILE A 103 9.11 -12.12 15.53
C ILE A 103 9.65 -12.05 16.97
N GLY A 104 10.97 -11.91 17.12
CA GLY A 104 11.68 -11.74 18.40
C GLY A 104 13.07 -11.18 18.19
#